data_AF-A0A5C5W2W0-F1
#
_entry.id   AF-A0A5C5W2W0-F1
#
_cell.length_a   1.000
_cell.length_b   1.000
_cell.length_c   1.000
_cell.angle_alpha   90.00
_cell.angle_beta   90.00
_cell.angle_gamma   90.00
#
_symmetry.space_group_name_H-M   'P 1'
#
loop_
_entity.id
_entity.type
_entity.pdbx_description
1 polymer ?
#
loop_
_entity_poly.entity_id
_entity_poly.type
_entity_poly.pdbx_seq_one_letter_code
_entity_poly.pdbx_strand_id
1 'polypeptide(L)'
;MKRRDFRIGIVALLAIFGWQSVLAQEHGHEHGKPAEFKIPTTYAAAVKAIERRLAEIEKLIKSKGLDDVHAQADVIKQVGNQIGQLALKPDSGVPKDAVKEVNQAGRALAAKFDAIDKAADGGDLAGTQREYDEMVKLTATLSRYAPKIYQCPMKCEGDKTYDKPGECPKCNMHLKQITDEKFSVEVTPNKGLKPGVETTLRFHLKDPAGKTVKNLQVVHEKILHLLMASEDLSWYAHEHPEIGADGTFTLKWAFPRPGKYVLYHDFTPEGVGMQVVPVEIMVDGTPPARVALKTDGDKPKTVDGFTVQFKTDGKLVAEAEEELTFSLSKDEKPVTDLEPYLGAMGHLVIISQDLKEFVHSHPLEEGPSASKGPRIVFHAHFPAAGFYKGWGQFQHKGRIITVPFTFDVAQADAAGTGGESGHGHGSKP
;
A
#
# COMPACT_ATOMS: atom_id res chain seq x y z
N MET A 1 -9.98 -73.52 -38.84
CA MET A 1 -10.50 -74.71 -38.12
C MET A 1 -9.41 -75.78 -38.10
N LYS A 2 -8.92 -76.19 -36.91
CA LYS A 2 -7.88 -77.22 -36.61
C LYS A 2 -6.44 -76.86 -37.05
N ARG A 3 -5.33 -77.10 -36.32
CA ARG A 3 -4.90 -77.67 -35.01
C ARG A 3 -3.42 -77.19 -34.87
N ARG A 4 -2.98 -76.52 -33.78
CA ARG A 4 -2.32 -77.02 -32.55
C ARG A 4 -1.16 -78.04 -32.73
N ASP A 5 -0.12 -77.83 -31.90
CA ASP A 5 0.97 -78.74 -31.45
C ASP A 5 2.33 -78.51 -32.16
N PHE A 6 3.52 -78.54 -31.56
CA PHE A 6 4.01 -78.95 -30.23
C PHE A 6 5.44 -78.38 -30.00
N ARG A 7 6.00 -78.66 -28.82
CA ARG A 7 7.18 -78.12 -28.11
C ARG A 7 8.56 -78.63 -28.56
N ILE A 8 9.60 -78.11 -27.84
CA ILE A 8 10.95 -78.67 -27.52
C ILE A 8 12.05 -78.06 -28.40
N GLY A 9 13.14 -77.44 -27.93
CA GLY A 9 13.79 -77.37 -26.61
C GLY A 9 15.29 -77.59 -26.85
N ILE A 10 16.13 -76.56 -26.63
CA ILE A 10 17.59 -76.75 -26.51
C ILE A 10 18.08 -75.97 -25.28
N VAL A 11 18.72 -76.75 -24.42
CA VAL A 11 19.41 -76.39 -23.19
C VAL A 11 20.84 -75.98 -23.53
N ALA A 12 21.31 -74.88 -22.95
CA ALA A 12 22.74 -74.66 -22.72
C ALA A 12 22.91 -73.98 -21.36
N LEU A 13 23.31 -74.78 -20.37
CA LEU A 13 23.93 -74.34 -19.13
C LEU A 13 25.36 -73.88 -19.41
N LEU A 14 25.80 -72.80 -18.79
CA LEU A 14 27.12 -72.68 -18.13
C LEU A 14 27.11 -71.47 -17.18
N ALA A 15 27.33 -71.75 -15.89
CA ALA A 15 27.57 -70.81 -14.81
C ALA A 15 28.93 -70.08 -15.03
N ILE A 16 29.35 -69.00 -14.35
CA ILE A 16 29.43 -68.69 -12.92
C ILE A 16 29.76 -67.18 -12.81
N PHE A 17 29.18 -66.46 -11.84
CA PHE A 17 29.80 -65.53 -10.86
C PHE A 17 28.79 -64.46 -10.44
N GLY A 18 28.42 -64.52 -9.16
CA GLY A 18 27.50 -63.57 -8.54
C GLY A 18 28.17 -62.26 -8.16
N TRP A 19 27.40 -61.19 -8.27
CA TRP A 19 27.49 -60.04 -7.38
C TRP A 19 26.08 -59.65 -6.98
N GLN A 20 25.80 -59.73 -5.68
CA GLN A 20 24.63 -59.10 -5.07
C GLN A 20 24.85 -57.59 -5.10
N SER A 21 24.10 -56.88 -5.92
CA SER A 21 23.85 -55.46 -5.72
C SER A 21 22.64 -55.30 -4.81
N VAL A 22 22.92 -54.78 -3.61
CA VAL A 22 21.94 -54.26 -2.66
C VAL A 22 21.10 -53.21 -3.38
N LEU A 23 19.79 -53.40 -3.41
CA LEU A 23 18.82 -52.40 -3.85
C LEU A 23 18.81 -51.28 -2.81
N ALA A 24 19.36 -50.12 -3.18
CA ALA A 24 19.08 -48.87 -2.48
C ALA A 24 17.64 -48.48 -2.82
N GLN A 25 16.81 -48.40 -1.78
CA GLN A 25 15.44 -47.96 -1.81
C GLN A 25 15.44 -46.43 -1.95
N GLU A 26 15.19 -45.92 -3.16
CA GLU A 26 14.91 -44.51 -3.36
C GLU A 26 13.54 -44.20 -2.73
N HIS A 27 13.55 -43.50 -1.60
CA HIS A 27 12.36 -42.91 -1.02
C HIS A 27 11.94 -41.71 -1.87
N GLY A 28 10.98 -41.94 -2.76
CA GLY A 28 10.29 -40.86 -3.45
C GLY A 28 9.41 -40.08 -2.47
N HIS A 29 9.81 -38.86 -2.16
CA HIS A 29 8.93 -37.88 -1.53
C HIS A 29 8.19 -37.12 -2.65
N GLU A 30 6.87 -37.20 -2.64
CA GLU A 30 6.00 -36.51 -3.59
C GLU A 30 5.98 -35.02 -3.23
N HIS A 31 6.87 -34.24 -3.84
CA HIS A 31 6.88 -32.79 -3.71
C HIS A 31 5.54 -32.24 -4.26
N GLY A 32 4.84 -31.44 -3.46
CA GLY A 32 3.61 -30.76 -3.87
C GLY A 32 3.82 -30.06 -5.22
N LYS A 33 2.85 -30.21 -6.14
CA LYS A 33 2.95 -29.66 -7.50
C LYS A 33 3.40 -28.19 -7.45
N PRO A 34 4.55 -27.81 -8.02
CA PRO A 34 4.95 -26.42 -8.05
C PRO A 34 3.91 -25.64 -8.85
N ALA A 35 3.30 -24.64 -8.20
CA ALA A 35 2.55 -23.64 -8.92
C ALA A 35 3.46 -23.05 -10.01
N GLU A 36 2.92 -22.86 -11.22
CA GLU A 36 3.66 -22.38 -12.38
C GLU A 36 4.37 -21.05 -12.05
N PHE A 37 5.68 -21.11 -11.80
CA PHE A 37 6.48 -19.93 -11.48
C PHE A 37 7.08 -19.37 -12.77
N LYS A 38 6.53 -18.25 -13.23
CA LYS A 38 7.11 -17.51 -14.34
C LYS A 38 8.33 -16.74 -13.85
N ILE A 39 9.49 -17.07 -14.40
CA ILE A 39 10.75 -16.40 -14.06
C ILE A 39 10.64 -14.90 -14.42
N PRO A 40 10.95 -13.99 -13.47
CA PRO A 40 10.90 -12.55 -13.70
C PRO A 40 11.86 -12.09 -14.81
N THR A 41 11.42 -11.12 -15.62
CA THR A 41 12.19 -10.60 -16.76
C THR A 41 12.91 -9.29 -16.48
N THR A 42 12.66 -8.65 -15.33
CA THR A 42 13.31 -7.40 -14.91
C THR A 42 14.01 -7.59 -13.56
N TYR A 43 15.04 -6.77 -13.30
CA TYR A 43 15.79 -6.83 -12.04
C TYR A 43 14.89 -6.58 -10.82
N ALA A 44 14.06 -5.53 -10.86
CA ALA A 44 13.13 -5.21 -9.77
C ALA A 44 12.12 -6.35 -9.50
N ALA A 45 11.58 -6.97 -10.55
CA ALA A 45 10.66 -8.10 -10.39
C ALA A 45 11.35 -9.36 -9.83
N ALA A 46 12.63 -9.58 -10.17
CA ALA A 46 13.43 -10.67 -9.62
C ALA A 46 13.68 -10.49 -8.11
N VAL A 47 14.09 -9.29 -7.69
CA VAL A 47 14.25 -8.97 -6.27
C VAL A 47 12.94 -9.20 -5.51
N LYS A 48 11.81 -8.65 -6.00
CA LYS A 48 10.49 -8.86 -5.39
C LYS A 48 10.09 -10.33 -5.30
N ALA A 49 10.41 -11.13 -6.32
CA ALA A 49 10.12 -12.55 -6.30
C ALA A 49 10.90 -13.26 -5.19
N ILE A 50 12.18 -12.94 -5.00
CA ILE A 50 13.00 -13.48 -3.91
C ILE A 50 12.43 -13.09 -2.54
N GLU A 51 12.12 -11.81 -2.34
CA GLU A 51 11.59 -11.29 -1.07
C GLU A 51 10.27 -11.97 -0.68
N ARG A 52 9.35 -12.17 -1.64
CA ARG A 52 8.09 -12.90 -1.41
C ARG A 52 8.33 -14.35 -0.97
N ARG A 53 9.29 -15.04 -1.59
CA ARG A 53 9.62 -16.43 -1.22
C ARG A 53 10.23 -16.51 0.17
N LEU A 54 11.10 -15.57 0.54
CA LEU A 54 11.63 -15.49 1.90
C LEU A 54 10.52 -15.24 2.93
N ALA A 55 9.55 -14.36 2.64
CA ALA A 55 8.42 -14.15 3.54
C ALA A 55 7.59 -15.43 3.76
N GLU A 56 7.39 -16.25 2.72
CA GLU A 56 6.74 -17.56 2.87
C GLU A 56 7.59 -18.55 3.68
N ILE A 57 8.91 -18.62 3.43
CA ILE A 57 9.82 -19.45 4.25
C ILE A 57 9.75 -19.05 5.74
N GLU A 58 9.69 -17.75 6.04
CA GLU A 58 9.56 -17.28 7.42
C GLU A 58 8.27 -17.76 8.09
N LYS A 59 7.14 -17.74 7.35
CA LYS A 59 5.86 -18.28 7.83
C LYS A 59 5.96 -19.78 8.10
N LEU A 60 6.59 -20.54 7.19
CA LEU A 60 6.80 -21.98 7.32
C LEU A 60 7.68 -22.32 8.53
N ILE A 61 8.76 -21.58 8.77
CA ILE A 61 9.59 -21.75 9.96
C ILE A 61 8.77 -21.48 11.24
N LYS A 62 7.98 -20.40 11.27
CA LYS A 62 7.12 -20.04 12.42
C LYS A 62 6.03 -21.10 12.68
N SER A 63 5.45 -21.69 11.64
CA SER A 63 4.45 -22.75 11.74
C SER A 63 5.05 -24.15 11.91
N LYS A 64 6.38 -24.29 11.85
CA LYS A 64 7.12 -25.56 11.79
C LYS A 64 6.77 -26.44 10.58
N GLY A 65 6.24 -25.86 9.50
CA GLY A 65 5.94 -26.54 8.25
C GLY A 65 7.15 -26.60 7.33
N LEU A 66 8.18 -27.36 7.69
CA LEU A 66 9.47 -27.35 6.98
C LEU A 66 9.43 -28.03 5.60
N ASP A 67 8.49 -28.95 5.38
CA ASP A 67 8.36 -29.73 4.13
C ASP A 67 8.18 -28.85 2.88
N ASP A 68 7.61 -27.65 3.03
CA ASP A 68 7.36 -26.72 1.92
C ASP A 68 8.50 -25.72 1.67
N VAL A 69 9.56 -25.74 2.49
CA VAL A 69 10.70 -24.81 2.36
C VAL A 69 11.45 -25.04 1.04
N HIS A 70 11.62 -26.31 0.63
CA HIS A 70 12.24 -26.70 -0.65
C HIS A 70 11.66 -25.92 -1.83
N ALA A 71 10.34 -25.94 -1.97
CA ALA A 71 9.64 -25.33 -3.10
C ALA A 71 9.87 -23.81 -3.18
N GLN A 72 9.94 -23.13 -2.02
CA GLN A 72 10.23 -21.69 -1.98
C GLN A 72 11.70 -21.41 -2.26
N ALA A 73 12.60 -22.21 -1.68
CA ALA A 73 14.05 -22.06 -1.84
C ALA A 73 14.51 -22.33 -3.28
N ASP A 74 13.89 -23.29 -3.99
CA ASP A 74 14.23 -23.60 -5.38
C ASP A 74 13.92 -22.41 -6.30
N VAL A 75 12.79 -21.74 -6.08
CA VAL A 75 12.48 -20.50 -6.80
C VAL A 75 13.56 -19.43 -6.55
N ILE A 76 14.00 -19.26 -5.29
CA ILE A 76 15.07 -18.31 -4.95
C ILE A 76 16.38 -18.67 -5.69
N LYS A 77 16.73 -19.96 -5.78
CA LYS A 77 17.89 -20.44 -6.54
C LYS A 77 17.79 -20.11 -8.02
N GLN A 78 16.65 -20.40 -8.64
CA GLN A 78 16.42 -20.11 -10.06
C GLN A 78 16.57 -18.62 -10.36
N VAL A 79 15.95 -17.75 -9.54
CA VAL A 79 16.02 -16.29 -9.71
C VAL A 79 17.41 -15.75 -9.39
N GLY A 80 18.04 -16.20 -8.31
CA GLY A 80 19.39 -15.79 -7.89
C GLY A 80 20.46 -16.06 -8.95
N ASN A 81 20.34 -17.17 -9.68
CA ASN A 81 21.23 -17.51 -10.79
C ASN A 81 21.09 -16.56 -11.99
N GLN A 82 19.92 -15.95 -12.20
CA GLN A 82 19.67 -15.04 -13.32
C GLN A 82 19.84 -13.56 -12.97
N ILE A 83 19.87 -13.22 -11.69
CA ILE A 83 19.75 -11.82 -11.25
C ILE A 83 20.89 -10.92 -11.76
N GLY A 84 22.11 -11.47 -11.89
CA GLY A 84 23.24 -10.75 -12.47
C GLY A 84 23.03 -10.39 -13.95
N GLN A 85 22.37 -11.26 -14.73
CA GLN A 85 22.02 -10.96 -16.12
C GLN A 85 20.92 -9.90 -16.22
N LEU A 86 19.95 -9.95 -15.30
CA LEU A 86 18.90 -8.94 -15.22
C LEU A 86 19.46 -7.57 -14.83
N ALA A 87 20.45 -7.52 -13.95
CA ALA A 87 21.15 -6.29 -13.56
C ALA A 87 21.96 -5.65 -14.70
N LEU A 88 22.45 -6.46 -15.65
CA LEU A 88 23.21 -5.98 -16.81
C LEU A 88 22.34 -5.28 -17.87
N LYS A 89 21.02 -5.45 -17.83
CA LYS A 89 20.13 -4.85 -18.84
C LYS A 89 20.16 -3.31 -18.75
N PRO A 90 20.08 -2.59 -19.88
CA PRO A 90 20.11 -1.12 -19.86
C PRO A 90 18.98 -0.47 -19.05
N ASP A 91 17.84 -1.16 -18.92
CA ASP A 91 16.63 -0.74 -18.20
C ASP A 91 16.56 -1.33 -16.78
N SER A 92 17.64 -1.97 -16.29
CA SER A 92 17.63 -2.64 -14.98
C SER A 92 17.51 -1.68 -13.79
N GLY A 93 17.91 -0.42 -13.98
CA GLY A 93 18.05 0.58 -12.91
C GLY A 93 19.26 0.37 -12.00
N VAL A 94 20.07 -0.68 -12.22
CA VAL A 94 21.25 -0.99 -11.41
C VAL A 94 22.46 -0.18 -11.90
N PRO A 95 23.18 0.55 -11.02
CA PRO A 95 24.42 1.23 -11.39
C PRO A 95 25.46 0.24 -11.95
N LYS A 96 26.19 0.63 -13.01
CA LYS A 96 27.14 -0.25 -13.71
C LYS A 96 28.24 -0.80 -12.80
N ASP A 97 28.69 0.01 -11.85
CA ASP A 97 29.70 -0.35 -10.84
C ASP A 97 29.15 -1.31 -9.77
N ALA A 98 27.84 -1.32 -9.53
CA ALA A 98 27.17 -2.22 -8.58
C ALA A 98 26.86 -3.62 -9.16
N VAL A 99 26.87 -3.80 -10.48
CA VAL A 99 26.49 -5.08 -11.13
C VAL A 99 27.32 -6.27 -10.63
N LYS A 100 28.61 -6.06 -10.35
CA LYS A 100 29.49 -7.12 -9.83
C LYS A 100 29.03 -7.61 -8.46
N GLU A 101 28.73 -6.68 -7.56
CA GLU A 101 28.25 -6.97 -6.20
C GLU A 101 26.89 -7.69 -6.25
N VAL A 102 25.97 -7.21 -7.09
CA VAL A 102 24.67 -7.84 -7.32
C VAL A 102 24.80 -9.28 -7.81
N ASN A 103 25.66 -9.52 -8.80
CA ASN A 103 25.90 -10.87 -9.31
C ASN A 103 26.52 -11.80 -8.25
N GLN A 104 27.43 -11.30 -7.42
CA GLN A 104 28.02 -12.05 -6.32
C GLN A 104 26.97 -12.42 -5.27
N ALA A 105 26.15 -11.46 -4.85
CA ALA A 105 25.07 -11.70 -3.90
C ALA A 105 24.03 -12.69 -4.43
N GLY A 106 23.64 -12.58 -5.71
CA GLY A 106 22.72 -13.52 -6.36
C GLY A 106 23.23 -14.95 -6.41
N ARG A 107 24.51 -15.14 -6.75
CA ARG A 107 25.17 -16.46 -6.72
C ARG A 107 25.29 -17.03 -5.31
N ALA A 108 25.68 -16.20 -4.34
CA ALA A 108 25.75 -16.61 -2.94
C ALA A 108 24.37 -17.04 -2.44
N LEU A 109 23.32 -16.31 -2.81
CA LEU A 109 21.94 -16.64 -2.46
C LEU A 109 21.50 -17.97 -3.07
N ALA A 110 21.78 -18.20 -4.36
CA ALA A 110 21.48 -19.46 -5.01
C ALA A 110 22.24 -20.65 -4.40
N ALA A 111 23.47 -20.43 -3.92
CA ALA A 111 24.27 -21.45 -3.25
C ALA A 111 23.73 -21.82 -1.85
N LYS A 112 22.87 -20.99 -1.24
CA LYS A 112 22.22 -21.31 0.05
C LYS A 112 21.11 -22.35 -0.06
N PHE A 113 20.61 -22.61 -1.28
CA PHE A 113 19.53 -23.56 -1.50
C PHE A 113 19.82 -24.94 -0.89
N ASP A 114 20.94 -25.58 -1.26
CA ASP A 114 21.24 -26.94 -0.78
C ASP A 114 21.36 -26.99 0.76
N ALA A 115 21.82 -25.89 1.39
CA ALA A 115 22.00 -25.80 2.83
C ALA A 115 20.66 -25.66 3.58
N ILE A 116 19.78 -24.75 3.13
CA ILE A 116 18.47 -24.56 3.76
C ILE A 116 17.54 -25.76 3.51
N ASP A 117 17.63 -26.35 2.32
CA ASP A 117 16.86 -27.53 1.90
C ASP A 117 17.20 -28.73 2.78
N LYS A 118 18.49 -29.07 2.89
CA LYS A 118 18.97 -30.14 3.75
C LYS A 118 18.61 -29.95 5.23
N ALA A 119 18.67 -28.71 5.72
CA ALA A 119 18.30 -28.42 7.10
C ALA A 119 16.79 -28.62 7.32
N ALA A 120 15.95 -28.16 6.38
CA ALA A 120 14.50 -28.31 6.45
C ALA A 120 14.07 -29.78 6.37
N ASP A 121 14.60 -30.55 5.39
CA ASP A 121 14.33 -31.98 5.22
C ASP A 121 14.77 -32.80 6.44
N GLY A 122 15.85 -32.38 7.11
CA GLY A 122 16.34 -33.00 8.35
C GLY A 122 15.53 -32.63 9.60
N GLY A 123 14.52 -31.76 9.48
CA GLY A 123 13.76 -31.23 10.62
C GLY A 123 14.56 -30.28 11.52
N ASP A 124 15.73 -29.79 11.08
CA ASP A 124 16.59 -28.88 11.85
C ASP A 124 16.08 -27.44 11.77
N LEU A 125 15.07 -27.13 12.60
CA LEU A 125 14.47 -25.79 12.67
C LEU A 125 15.51 -24.68 12.93
N ALA A 126 16.51 -24.95 13.77
CA ALA A 126 17.55 -23.98 14.09
C ALA A 126 18.50 -23.78 12.90
N GLY A 127 18.84 -24.87 12.18
CA GLY A 127 19.59 -24.81 10.93
C GLY A 127 18.86 -24.06 9.83
N THR A 128 17.57 -24.35 9.61
CA THR A 128 16.74 -23.65 8.63
C THR A 128 16.68 -22.16 8.93
N GLN A 129 16.47 -21.77 10.20
CA GLN A 129 16.46 -20.36 10.61
C GLN A 129 17.81 -19.67 10.34
N ARG A 130 18.94 -20.33 10.64
CA ARG A 130 20.28 -19.76 10.38
C ARG A 130 20.52 -19.49 8.91
N GLU A 131 20.19 -20.45 8.04
CA GLU A 131 20.37 -20.27 6.59
C GLU A 131 19.39 -19.21 6.04
N TYR A 132 18.15 -19.19 6.52
CA TYR A 132 17.19 -18.14 6.21
C TYR A 132 17.73 -16.74 6.55
N ASP A 133 18.32 -16.56 7.74
CA ASP A 133 18.86 -15.25 8.16
C ASP A 133 20.00 -14.79 7.24
N GLU A 134 20.86 -15.69 6.76
CA GLU A 134 21.89 -15.38 5.76
C GLU A 134 21.30 -15.02 4.39
N MET A 135 20.27 -15.76 3.95
CA MET A 135 19.55 -15.44 2.70
C MET A 135 18.88 -14.06 2.77
N VAL A 136 18.35 -13.66 3.93
CA VAL A 136 17.80 -12.31 4.16
C VAL A 136 18.89 -11.24 4.01
N LYS A 137 20.09 -11.44 4.57
CA LYS A 137 21.21 -10.49 4.43
C LYS A 137 21.65 -10.34 2.97
N LEU A 138 21.75 -11.44 2.23
CA LEU A 138 22.12 -11.41 0.81
C LEU A 138 21.05 -10.70 -0.03
N THR A 139 19.77 -10.97 0.24
CA THR A 139 18.66 -10.28 -0.42
C THR A 139 18.67 -8.78 -0.17
N ALA A 140 19.02 -8.32 1.04
CA ALA A 140 19.14 -6.88 1.32
C ALA A 140 20.17 -6.17 0.41
N THR A 141 21.22 -6.88 -0.03
CA THR A 141 22.17 -6.36 -1.02
C THR A 141 21.53 -6.19 -2.40
N LEU A 142 20.69 -7.15 -2.81
CA LEU A 142 19.98 -7.08 -4.08
C LEU A 142 18.94 -5.94 -4.06
N SER A 143 18.15 -5.85 -2.99
CA SER A 143 17.10 -4.84 -2.82
C SER A 143 17.61 -3.41 -2.76
N ARG A 144 18.83 -3.19 -2.27
CA ARG A 144 19.51 -1.89 -2.29
C ARG A 144 19.63 -1.29 -3.70
N TYR A 145 19.76 -2.14 -4.72
CA TYR A 145 19.91 -1.73 -6.11
C TYR A 145 18.63 -1.88 -6.94
N ALA A 146 17.54 -2.35 -6.34
CA ALA A 146 16.27 -2.45 -7.05
C ALA A 146 15.74 -1.02 -7.31
N PRO A 147 15.47 -0.63 -8.56
CA PRO A 147 14.95 0.70 -8.83
C PRO A 147 13.61 0.85 -8.13
N LYS A 148 13.54 1.83 -7.24
CA LYS A 148 12.30 2.27 -6.61
C LYS A 148 11.77 3.44 -7.40
N ILE A 149 10.51 3.34 -7.80
CA ILE A 149 9.83 4.41 -8.51
C ILE A 149 8.95 5.12 -7.49
N TYR A 150 9.02 6.44 -7.45
CA TYR A 150 8.22 7.28 -6.58
C TYR A 150 7.34 8.20 -7.41
N GLN A 151 6.20 8.60 -6.86
CA GLN A 151 5.28 9.53 -7.49
C GLN A 151 4.63 10.41 -6.43
N CYS A 152 4.28 11.63 -6.82
CA CYS A 152 3.51 12.51 -5.95
C CYS A 152 2.15 11.85 -5.65
N PRO A 153 1.80 11.64 -4.37
CA PRO A 153 0.53 11.01 -4.00
C PRO A 153 -0.69 11.82 -4.46
N MET A 154 -0.53 13.14 -4.62
CA MET A 154 -1.58 14.05 -5.11
C MET A 154 -1.69 14.10 -6.63
N LYS A 155 -0.79 13.44 -7.38
CA LYS A 155 -0.78 13.46 -8.85
C LYS A 155 -0.74 14.87 -9.48
N CYS A 156 -0.24 15.90 -8.76
CA CYS A 156 -0.09 17.27 -9.29
C CYS A 156 0.74 17.36 -10.58
N GLU A 157 1.60 16.36 -10.84
CA GLU A 157 2.43 16.27 -12.04
C GLU A 157 1.97 15.12 -12.97
N GLY A 158 0.71 14.68 -12.82
CA GLY A 158 0.14 13.53 -13.53
C GLY A 158 0.95 12.26 -13.30
N ASP A 159 1.33 11.61 -14.40
CA ASP A 159 2.06 10.33 -14.39
C ASP A 159 3.58 10.45 -14.22
N LYS A 160 4.10 11.65 -13.92
CA LYS A 160 5.52 11.84 -13.67
C LYS A 160 5.98 10.99 -12.46
N THR A 161 7.13 10.36 -12.62
CA THR A 161 7.77 9.54 -11.58
C THR A 161 9.19 9.98 -11.30
N TYR A 162 9.72 9.53 -10.16
CA TYR A 162 11.03 9.86 -9.63
C TYR A 162 11.77 8.56 -9.25
N ASP A 163 13.09 8.58 -9.30
CA ASP A 163 13.97 7.44 -8.97
C ASP A 163 14.42 7.44 -7.50
N LYS A 164 14.10 8.50 -6.77
CA LYS A 164 14.50 8.72 -5.37
C LYS A 164 13.33 9.24 -4.53
N PRO A 165 13.34 8.97 -3.21
CA PRO A 165 12.43 9.64 -2.29
C PRO A 165 12.75 11.15 -2.24
N GLY A 166 11.78 11.94 -1.82
CA GLY A 166 11.90 13.40 -1.73
C GLY A 166 10.53 14.05 -1.61
N GLU A 167 10.45 15.35 -1.87
CA GLU A 167 9.21 16.12 -1.87
C GLU A 167 8.82 16.49 -3.31
N CYS A 168 7.51 16.53 -3.58
CA CYS A 168 6.99 17.00 -4.86
C CYS A 168 7.21 18.52 -4.97
N PRO A 169 7.82 19.04 -6.04
CA PRO A 169 8.12 20.47 -6.18
C PRO A 169 6.89 21.36 -6.36
N LYS A 170 5.69 20.79 -6.56
CA LYS A 170 4.43 21.55 -6.69
C LYS A 170 3.67 21.73 -5.38
N CYS A 171 3.51 20.63 -4.63
CA CYS A 171 2.68 20.61 -3.42
C CYS A 171 3.47 20.33 -2.14
N ASN A 172 4.80 20.17 -2.25
CA ASN A 172 5.70 19.85 -1.16
C ASN A 172 5.41 18.54 -0.39
N MET A 173 4.49 17.70 -0.89
CA MET A 173 4.21 16.40 -0.29
C MET A 173 5.34 15.39 -0.55
N HIS A 174 5.58 14.54 0.44
CA HIS A 174 6.52 13.42 0.30
C HIS A 174 6.09 12.47 -0.82
N LEU A 175 7.03 12.17 -1.73
CA LEU A 175 6.82 11.24 -2.83
C LEU A 175 6.57 9.83 -2.28
N LYS A 176 5.54 9.17 -2.80
CA LYS A 176 5.16 7.80 -2.44
C LYS A 176 5.80 6.80 -3.39
N GLN A 177 6.45 5.79 -2.85
CA GLN A 177 6.96 4.65 -3.59
C GLN A 177 5.79 3.90 -4.23
N ILE A 178 5.84 3.73 -5.55
CA ILE A 178 4.92 2.87 -6.29
C ILE A 178 5.31 1.43 -6.00
N THR A 179 4.48 0.74 -5.22
CA THR A 179 4.67 -0.67 -4.88
C THR A 179 3.34 -1.37 -4.65
N ASP A 180 3.31 -2.69 -4.92
CA ASP A 180 2.17 -3.56 -4.61
C ASP A 180 2.20 -4.05 -3.16
N GLU A 181 3.28 -3.74 -2.45
CA GLU A 181 3.44 -4.05 -1.04
C GLU A 181 2.43 -3.26 -0.20
N LYS A 182 1.75 -3.95 0.70
CA LYS A 182 0.69 -3.37 1.52
C LYS A 182 1.09 -3.41 2.98
N PHE A 183 1.01 -2.26 3.62
CA PHE A 183 0.99 -2.18 5.07
C PHE A 183 -0.37 -2.64 5.58
N SER A 184 -0.40 -3.10 6.82
CA SER A 184 -1.65 -3.44 7.50
C SER A 184 -1.68 -2.86 8.90
N VAL A 185 -2.88 -2.74 9.46
CA VAL A 185 -3.07 -2.26 10.82
C VAL A 185 -3.99 -3.23 11.55
N GLU A 186 -3.50 -3.74 12.68
CA GLU A 186 -4.32 -4.53 13.59
C GLU A 186 -4.90 -3.62 14.67
N VAL A 187 -6.22 -3.62 14.81
CA VAL A 187 -6.95 -2.83 15.81
C VAL A 187 -7.43 -3.74 16.94
N THR A 188 -7.17 -3.37 18.19
CA THR A 188 -7.64 -4.13 19.37
C THR A 188 -8.22 -3.19 20.44
N PRO A 189 -9.42 -3.46 20.98
CA PRO A 189 -10.36 -4.47 20.51
C PRO A 189 -11.00 -4.06 19.18
N ASN A 190 -11.33 -5.04 18.33
CA ASN A 190 -12.08 -4.85 17.08
C ASN A 190 -13.53 -5.36 17.15
N LYS A 191 -13.97 -5.82 18.33
CA LYS A 191 -15.30 -6.38 18.59
C LYS A 191 -15.72 -6.10 20.04
N GLY A 192 -17.02 -6.18 20.33
CA GLY A 192 -17.54 -5.94 21.68
C GLY A 192 -17.51 -4.46 22.10
N LEU A 193 -17.31 -3.56 21.13
CA LEU A 193 -17.33 -2.11 21.36
C LEU A 193 -18.78 -1.66 21.53
N LYS A 194 -19.05 -0.84 22.55
CA LYS A 194 -20.40 -0.34 22.85
C LYS A 194 -20.46 1.18 22.69
N PRO A 195 -21.58 1.73 22.20
CA PRO A 195 -21.72 3.17 22.05
C PRO A 195 -21.68 3.86 23.43
N GLY A 196 -21.00 5.02 23.49
CA GLY A 196 -20.84 5.83 24.70
C GLY A 196 -19.92 5.24 25.77
N VAL A 197 -19.35 4.05 25.55
CA VAL A 197 -18.41 3.43 26.49
C VAL A 197 -16.99 3.71 26.06
N GLU A 198 -16.24 4.43 26.88
CA GLU A 198 -14.81 4.67 26.64
C GLU A 198 -14.05 3.35 26.63
N THR A 199 -13.28 3.13 25.56
CA THR A 199 -12.44 1.96 25.36
C THR A 199 -11.06 2.42 24.92
N THR A 200 -9.99 1.76 25.40
CA THR A 200 -8.65 1.98 24.86
C THR A 200 -8.46 1.14 23.61
N LEU A 201 -8.45 1.80 22.45
CA LEU A 201 -8.07 1.23 21.17
C LEU A 201 -6.56 1.16 21.05
N ARG A 202 -6.05 0.06 20.50
CA ARG A 202 -4.64 -0.18 20.21
C ARG A 202 -4.47 -0.46 18.73
N PHE A 203 -3.50 0.20 18.10
CA PHE A 203 -3.20 0.04 16.68
C PHE A 203 -1.76 -0.47 16.52
N HIS A 204 -1.62 -1.62 15.89
CA HIS A 204 -0.31 -2.19 15.55
C HIS A 204 -0.10 -2.09 14.04
N LEU A 205 0.76 -1.16 13.65
CA LEU A 205 1.11 -0.94 12.25
C LEU A 205 2.11 -2.01 11.84
N LYS A 206 1.82 -2.73 10.76
CA LYS A 206 2.64 -3.81 10.22
C LYS A 206 3.13 -3.46 8.82
N ASP A 207 4.42 -3.68 8.60
CA ASP A 207 5.02 -3.59 7.28
C ASP A 207 4.58 -4.77 6.40
N PRO A 208 4.92 -4.76 5.10
CA PRO A 208 4.57 -5.84 4.17
C PRO A 208 5.13 -7.22 4.56
N ALA A 209 6.17 -7.27 5.41
CA ALA A 209 6.74 -8.50 5.96
C ALA A 209 6.08 -8.92 7.29
N GLY A 210 5.07 -8.18 7.77
CA GLY A 210 4.37 -8.45 9.03
C GLY A 210 5.13 -8.00 10.28
N LYS A 211 6.22 -7.23 10.14
CA LYS A 211 6.96 -6.68 11.28
C LYS A 211 6.34 -5.36 11.71
N THR A 212 6.48 -5.02 12.98
CA THR A 212 5.98 -3.73 13.51
C THR A 212 6.72 -2.57 12.86
N VAL A 213 5.98 -1.60 12.33
CA VAL A 213 6.53 -0.35 11.82
C VAL A 213 6.98 0.51 13.00
N LYS A 214 8.27 0.88 13.03
CA LYS A 214 8.86 1.67 14.12
C LYS A 214 9.31 3.06 13.69
N ASN A 215 9.74 3.21 12.44
CA ASN A 215 10.28 4.46 11.92
C ASN A 215 9.23 5.11 11.04
N LEU A 216 8.60 6.16 11.58
CA LEU A 216 7.57 6.95 10.92
C LEU A 216 8.02 8.39 10.87
N GLN A 217 7.75 9.03 9.74
CA GLN A 217 8.01 10.46 9.56
C GLN A 217 6.94 11.27 10.29
N VAL A 218 7.35 12.43 10.81
CA VAL A 218 6.42 13.45 11.31
C VAL A 218 5.87 14.20 10.09
N VAL A 219 4.57 14.07 9.86
CA VAL A 219 3.82 14.68 8.78
C VAL A 219 2.68 15.47 9.44
N HIS A 220 2.57 16.77 9.16
CA HIS A 220 1.65 17.69 9.87
C HIS A 220 1.77 17.63 11.40
N GLU A 221 3.02 17.70 11.88
CA GLU A 221 3.38 17.67 13.31
C GLU A 221 3.03 16.37 14.04
N LYS A 222 2.54 15.34 13.33
CA LYS A 222 2.11 14.05 13.90
C LYS A 222 2.72 12.90 13.12
N ILE A 223 2.85 11.73 13.75
CA ILE A 223 3.39 10.52 13.11
C ILE A 223 2.30 9.56 12.62
N LEU A 224 1.06 9.77 13.09
CA LEU A 224 -0.14 9.02 12.71
C LEU A 224 -1.34 9.97 12.79
N HIS A 225 -2.02 10.13 11.67
CA HIS A 225 -3.38 10.69 11.63
C HIS A 225 -4.37 9.52 11.61
N LEU A 226 -5.30 9.53 12.55
CA LEU A 226 -6.39 8.58 12.61
C LEU A 226 -7.69 9.30 12.27
N LEU A 227 -8.28 8.91 11.15
CA LEU A 227 -9.53 9.49 10.67
C LEU A 227 -10.61 8.43 10.78
N MET A 228 -11.67 8.76 11.50
CA MET A 228 -12.74 7.81 11.82
C MET A 228 -14.03 8.34 11.24
N ALA A 229 -14.69 7.56 10.37
CA ALA A 229 -15.95 7.93 9.78
C ALA A 229 -17.00 6.83 9.98
N SER A 230 -18.26 7.21 10.19
CA SER A 230 -19.38 6.24 10.10
C SER A 230 -19.57 5.79 8.66
N GLU A 231 -20.14 4.60 8.45
CA GLU A 231 -20.37 4.04 7.10
C GLU A 231 -21.18 4.97 6.17
N ASP A 232 -22.12 5.75 6.73
CA ASP A 232 -22.91 6.73 5.98
C ASP A 232 -22.27 8.13 5.91
N LEU A 233 -21.03 8.26 6.39
CA LEU A 233 -20.26 9.49 6.51
C LEU A 233 -20.97 10.60 7.31
N SER A 234 -22.04 10.31 8.05
CA SER A 234 -22.76 11.30 8.85
C SER A 234 -22.01 11.72 10.11
N TRP A 235 -20.98 10.96 10.49
CA TRP A 235 -20.11 11.23 11.63
C TRP A 235 -18.63 11.10 11.23
N TYR A 236 -17.78 11.94 11.82
CA TYR A 236 -16.35 12.03 11.56
C TYR A 236 -15.57 12.46 12.81
N ALA A 237 -14.36 11.93 13.00
CA ALA A 237 -13.35 12.44 13.93
C ALA A 237 -11.95 12.34 13.31
N HIS A 238 -11.06 13.25 13.73
CA HIS A 238 -9.65 13.29 13.35
C HIS A 238 -8.82 13.35 14.62
N GLU A 239 -8.14 12.24 14.93
CA GLU A 239 -7.39 12.05 16.16
C GLU A 239 -5.94 11.68 15.85
N HIS A 240 -5.07 11.83 16.85
CA HIS A 240 -3.65 11.52 16.75
C HIS A 240 -3.24 10.59 17.90
N PRO A 241 -3.34 9.26 17.71
CA PRO A 241 -3.01 8.29 18.75
C PRO A 241 -1.57 8.43 19.26
N GLU A 242 -1.35 8.13 20.54
CA GLU A 242 -0.02 8.19 21.17
C GLU A 242 0.75 6.88 20.96
N ILE A 243 2.03 6.96 20.62
CA ILE A 243 2.90 5.79 20.43
C ILE A 243 3.57 5.37 21.74
N GLY A 244 3.50 4.08 22.08
CA GLY A 244 4.24 3.45 23.17
C GLY A 244 5.66 3.02 22.77
N ALA A 245 6.49 2.68 23.75
CA ALA A 245 7.87 2.24 23.52
C ALA A 245 7.98 0.92 22.71
N ASP A 246 6.92 0.12 22.69
CA ASP A 246 6.78 -1.10 21.90
C ASP A 246 6.36 -0.85 20.44
N GLY A 247 6.08 0.41 20.08
CA GLY A 247 5.58 0.82 18.76
C GLY A 247 4.05 0.72 18.63
N THR A 248 3.33 0.40 19.71
CA THR A 248 1.87 0.32 19.70
C THR A 248 1.27 1.71 19.87
N PHE A 249 0.36 2.08 18.98
CA PHE A 249 -0.39 3.32 19.10
C PHE A 249 -1.64 3.12 19.96
N THR A 250 -2.00 4.10 20.78
CA THR A 250 -3.16 4.01 21.67
C THR A 250 -4.05 5.25 21.59
N LEU A 251 -5.36 5.03 21.65
CA LEU A 251 -6.37 6.08 21.74
C LEU A 251 -7.48 5.64 22.70
N LYS A 252 -7.81 6.47 23.68
CA LYS A 252 -9.04 6.31 24.47
C LYS A 252 -10.19 6.95 23.71
N TRP A 253 -11.23 6.16 23.44
CA TRP A 253 -12.31 6.61 22.59
C TRP A 253 -13.66 6.01 23.00
N ALA A 254 -14.72 6.81 22.88
CA ALA A 254 -16.11 6.35 23.02
C ALA A 254 -16.86 6.62 21.71
N PHE A 255 -17.22 5.56 20.97
CA PHE A 255 -18.00 5.73 19.75
C PHE A 255 -19.40 6.26 20.07
N PRO A 256 -19.91 7.28 19.36
CA PRO A 256 -21.13 7.95 19.77
C PRO A 256 -22.40 7.13 19.47
N ARG A 257 -22.36 6.25 18.45
CA ARG A 257 -23.53 5.50 17.98
C ARG A 257 -23.14 4.06 17.60
N PRO A 258 -24.09 3.12 17.65
CA PRO A 258 -23.88 1.77 17.10
C PRO A 258 -23.75 1.80 15.58
N GLY A 259 -23.11 0.78 15.02
CA GLY A 259 -22.94 0.61 13.57
C GLY A 259 -21.50 0.44 13.12
N LYS A 260 -21.34 0.45 11.79
CA LYS A 260 -20.05 0.28 11.14
C LYS A 260 -19.32 1.62 11.03
N TYR A 261 -18.03 1.58 11.36
CA TYR A 261 -17.08 2.67 11.20
C TYR A 261 -15.90 2.21 10.36
N VAL A 262 -15.26 3.13 9.65
CA VAL A 262 -13.95 2.91 9.01
C VAL A 262 -12.94 3.84 9.67
N LEU A 263 -11.85 3.25 10.11
CA LEU A 263 -10.68 3.92 10.69
C LEU A 263 -9.58 3.96 9.64
N TYR A 264 -9.32 5.13 9.07
CA TYR A 264 -8.23 5.36 8.13
C TYR A 264 -6.98 5.75 8.92
N HIS A 265 -5.98 4.89 8.88
CA HIS A 265 -4.68 5.12 9.51
C HIS A 265 -3.74 5.69 8.46
N ASP A 266 -3.48 6.99 8.55
CA ASP A 266 -2.58 7.70 7.66
C ASP A 266 -1.22 7.93 8.34
N PHE A 267 -0.20 7.26 7.82
CA PHE A 267 1.16 7.29 8.34
C PHE A 267 2.19 7.18 7.22
N THR A 268 3.39 7.68 7.45
CA THR A 268 4.45 7.74 6.43
C THR A 268 5.70 7.00 6.90
N PRO A 269 5.92 5.74 6.49
CA PRO A 269 7.18 5.04 6.73
C PRO A 269 8.33 5.67 5.94
N GLU A 270 9.51 5.71 6.54
CA GLU A 270 10.70 6.25 5.90
C GLU A 270 11.02 5.54 4.58
N GLY A 271 11.27 6.33 3.53
CA GLY A 271 11.66 5.81 2.21
C GLY A 271 10.57 5.05 1.46
N VAL A 272 9.33 5.04 1.96
CA VAL A 272 8.16 4.45 1.29
C VAL A 272 7.13 5.52 0.94
N GLY A 273 6.98 6.54 1.78
CA GLY A 273 5.96 7.58 1.60
C GLY A 273 4.58 7.17 2.11
N MET A 274 3.62 8.09 2.02
CA MET A 274 2.34 8.05 2.73
C MET A 274 1.52 6.77 2.46
N GLN A 275 1.05 6.15 3.53
CA GLN A 275 0.18 4.98 3.54
C GLN A 275 -1.14 5.37 4.21
N VAL A 276 -2.25 4.94 3.61
CA VAL A 276 -3.57 5.05 4.22
C VAL A 276 -4.15 3.65 4.33
N VAL A 277 -4.28 3.14 5.55
CA VAL A 277 -4.80 1.80 5.81
C VAL A 277 -6.18 1.88 6.47
N PRO A 278 -7.26 1.59 5.74
CA PRO A 278 -8.60 1.52 6.31
C PRO A 278 -8.78 0.22 7.09
N VAL A 279 -9.37 0.32 8.29
CA VAL A 279 -9.83 -0.83 9.07
C VAL A 279 -11.29 -0.62 9.45
N GLU A 280 -12.11 -1.63 9.14
CA GLU A 280 -13.52 -1.63 9.51
C GLU A 280 -13.70 -2.06 10.97
N ILE A 281 -14.54 -1.33 11.70
CA ILE A 281 -14.88 -1.61 13.08
C ILE A 281 -16.40 -1.65 13.23
N MET A 282 -16.89 -2.64 13.98
CA MET A 282 -18.30 -2.77 14.33
C MET A 282 -18.52 -2.36 15.79
N VAL A 283 -19.42 -1.40 16.00
CA VAL A 283 -19.90 -0.99 17.31
C VAL A 283 -21.27 -1.63 17.56
N ASP A 284 -21.39 -2.38 18.64
CA ASP A 284 -22.55 -3.21 18.98
C ASP A 284 -23.83 -2.38 19.17
N GLY A 285 -24.96 -2.95 18.75
CA GLY A 285 -26.28 -2.35 18.86
C GLY A 285 -26.97 -2.22 17.50
N THR A 286 -28.19 -1.68 17.49
CA THR A 286 -28.95 -1.44 16.26
C THR A 286 -28.50 -0.11 15.64
N PRO A 287 -27.92 -0.09 14.44
CA PRO A 287 -27.50 1.15 13.78
C PRO A 287 -28.69 2.08 13.53
N PRO A 288 -28.50 3.40 13.59
CA PRO A 288 -29.53 4.34 13.16
C PRO A 288 -29.82 4.19 11.66
N ALA A 289 -30.95 4.76 11.21
CA ALA A 289 -31.22 4.88 9.78
C ALA A 289 -30.10 5.68 9.09
N ARG A 290 -29.61 5.16 7.95
CA ARG A 290 -28.53 5.79 7.18
C ARG A 290 -28.94 7.18 6.71
N VAL A 291 -28.04 8.14 6.81
CA VAL A 291 -28.22 9.47 6.23
C VAL A 291 -27.73 9.45 4.78
N ALA A 292 -28.64 9.66 3.83
CA ALA A 292 -28.26 9.79 2.42
C ALA A 292 -27.45 11.07 2.19
N LEU A 293 -26.33 10.95 1.47
CA LEU A 293 -25.55 12.09 1.02
C LEU A 293 -26.37 12.93 0.03
N LYS A 294 -26.26 14.25 0.16
CA LYS A 294 -26.87 15.24 -0.74
C LYS A 294 -25.84 16.31 -0.99
N THR A 295 -25.68 16.72 -2.25
CA THR A 295 -24.81 17.85 -2.56
C THR A 295 -25.27 19.10 -1.83
N ASP A 296 -24.32 19.83 -1.25
CA ASP A 296 -24.63 21.06 -0.53
C ASP A 296 -24.87 22.26 -1.47
N GLY A 297 -24.38 22.16 -2.71
CA GLY A 297 -24.40 23.26 -3.68
C GLY A 297 -23.58 24.46 -3.23
N ASP A 298 -23.78 25.62 -3.86
CA ASP A 298 -22.97 26.82 -3.63
C ASP A 298 -23.39 27.64 -2.41
N LYS A 299 -24.24 27.11 -1.52
CA LYS A 299 -24.73 27.87 -0.37
C LYS A 299 -23.72 27.82 0.78
N PRO A 300 -23.42 28.96 1.44
CA PRO A 300 -22.63 28.95 2.66
C PRO A 300 -23.25 28.07 3.74
N LYS A 301 -22.40 27.46 4.56
CA LYS A 301 -22.80 26.73 5.77
C LYS A 301 -22.50 27.53 7.01
N THR A 302 -23.35 27.38 8.02
CA THR A 302 -23.07 27.93 9.35
C THR A 302 -22.64 26.81 10.29
N VAL A 303 -21.44 26.92 10.85
CA VAL A 303 -20.87 25.97 11.82
C VAL A 303 -20.20 26.76 12.93
N ASP A 304 -20.59 26.52 14.19
CA ASP A 304 -20.01 27.17 15.37
C ASP A 304 -19.96 28.71 15.31
N GLY A 305 -20.95 29.32 14.66
CA GLY A 305 -21.05 30.77 14.45
C GLY A 305 -20.20 31.31 13.29
N PHE A 306 -19.49 30.46 12.56
CA PHE A 306 -18.80 30.81 11.32
C PHE A 306 -19.72 30.56 10.12
N THR A 307 -19.70 31.47 9.16
CA THR A 307 -20.25 31.26 7.84
C THR A 307 -19.12 30.87 6.91
N VAL A 308 -19.20 29.67 6.35
CA VAL A 308 -18.16 29.08 5.51
C VAL A 308 -18.72 28.80 4.13
N GLN A 309 -18.15 29.46 3.13
CA GLN A 309 -18.46 29.23 1.73
C GLN A 309 -17.45 28.24 1.15
N PHE A 310 -17.94 27.14 0.59
CA PHE A 310 -17.17 26.23 -0.25
C PHE A 310 -17.43 26.55 -1.72
N LYS A 311 -16.37 26.63 -2.54
CA LYS A 311 -16.43 26.88 -3.98
C LYS A 311 -15.41 26.04 -4.72
N THR A 312 -15.76 25.67 -5.94
CA THR A 312 -14.92 24.98 -6.93
C THR A 312 -14.89 25.81 -8.20
N ASP A 313 -13.88 25.63 -9.04
CA ASP A 313 -13.85 26.24 -10.38
C ASP A 313 -14.65 25.38 -11.38
N GLY A 314 -15.97 25.48 -11.32
CA GLY A 314 -16.87 24.67 -12.12
C GLY A 314 -17.11 23.27 -11.54
N LYS A 315 -17.38 22.29 -12.42
CA LYS A 315 -17.65 20.91 -12.02
C LYS A 315 -16.33 20.19 -11.74
N LEU A 316 -16.28 19.46 -10.64
CA LEU A 316 -15.17 18.58 -10.32
C LEU A 316 -15.19 17.35 -11.22
N VAL A 317 -14.03 16.92 -11.68
CA VAL A 317 -13.84 15.82 -12.64
C VAL A 317 -12.80 14.84 -12.07
N ALA A 318 -13.07 13.55 -12.22
CA ALA A 318 -12.12 12.50 -11.85
C ALA A 318 -10.84 12.57 -12.71
N GLU A 319 -9.71 12.12 -12.16
CA GLU A 319 -8.38 12.13 -12.80
C GLU A 319 -7.84 13.54 -13.15
N ALA A 320 -8.53 14.60 -12.74
CA ALA A 320 -8.08 15.98 -12.86
C ALA A 320 -7.56 16.52 -11.52
N GLU A 321 -6.63 17.48 -11.59
CA GLU A 321 -6.25 18.31 -10.45
C GLU A 321 -7.29 19.42 -10.29
N GLU A 322 -7.95 19.44 -9.13
CA GLU A 322 -9.07 20.30 -8.81
C GLU A 322 -8.70 21.31 -7.73
N GLU A 323 -9.23 22.54 -7.83
CA GLU A 323 -9.08 23.57 -6.81
C GLU A 323 -10.34 23.67 -5.92
N LEU A 324 -10.14 23.54 -4.61
CA LEU A 324 -11.18 23.60 -3.59
C LEU A 324 -10.96 24.82 -2.70
N THR A 325 -11.86 25.81 -2.78
CA THR A 325 -11.74 27.07 -2.04
C THR A 325 -12.74 27.14 -0.88
N PHE A 326 -12.24 27.44 0.31
CA PHE A 326 -13.01 27.81 1.49
C PHE A 326 -12.84 29.29 1.81
N SER A 327 -13.95 29.99 2.03
CA SER A 327 -13.95 31.36 2.53
C SER A 327 -14.69 31.44 3.86
N LEU A 328 -14.01 31.91 4.90
CA LEU A 328 -14.54 31.97 6.26
C LEU A 328 -14.90 33.41 6.66
N SER A 329 -16.10 33.59 7.21
CA SER A 329 -16.51 34.81 7.90
C SER A 329 -17.16 34.49 9.24
N LYS A 330 -17.14 35.45 10.15
CA LYS A 330 -17.81 35.38 11.46
C LYS A 330 -18.45 36.72 11.75
N ASP A 331 -19.72 36.71 12.14
CA ASP A 331 -20.52 37.93 12.33
C ASP A 331 -20.43 38.86 11.09
N GLU A 332 -20.55 38.26 9.90
CA GLU A 332 -20.44 38.90 8.58
C GLU A 332 -19.06 39.51 8.23
N LYS A 333 -18.06 39.39 9.12
CA LYS A 333 -16.70 39.87 8.90
C LYS A 333 -15.78 38.76 8.43
N PRO A 334 -14.92 38.98 7.41
CA PRO A 334 -13.94 37.98 7.01
C PRO A 334 -13.02 37.59 8.16
N VAL A 335 -12.74 36.30 8.31
CA VAL A 335 -11.76 35.80 9.29
C VAL A 335 -10.36 35.96 8.68
N THR A 336 -9.50 36.77 9.30
CA THR A 336 -8.15 37.07 8.78
C THR A 336 -7.04 36.75 9.80
N ASP A 337 -7.40 36.04 10.86
CA ASP A 337 -6.56 35.67 12.00
C ASP A 337 -6.64 34.16 12.30
N LEU A 338 -6.75 33.32 11.27
CA LEU A 338 -6.58 31.87 11.41
C LEU A 338 -5.19 31.52 11.97
N GLU A 339 -5.16 30.43 12.70
CA GLU A 339 -3.95 29.85 13.29
C GLU A 339 -3.61 28.54 12.56
N PRO A 340 -2.31 28.20 12.45
CA PRO A 340 -1.94 26.87 11.97
C PRO A 340 -2.56 25.77 12.84
N TYR A 341 -3.12 24.77 12.19
CA TYR A 341 -3.55 23.52 12.77
C TYR A 341 -2.81 22.39 12.05
N LEU A 342 -2.03 21.60 12.80
CA LEU A 342 -1.18 20.55 12.24
C LEU A 342 -0.20 21.12 11.20
N GLY A 343 0.43 22.25 11.54
CA GLY A 343 1.41 22.92 10.68
C GLY A 343 0.86 23.71 9.49
N ALA A 344 -0.46 23.70 9.21
CA ALA A 344 -1.04 24.38 8.04
C ALA A 344 -2.27 25.26 8.40
N MET A 345 -2.61 26.25 7.55
CA MET A 345 -3.77 27.15 7.78
C MET A 345 -5.14 26.48 7.60
N GLY A 346 -5.14 25.22 7.17
CA GLY A 346 -6.32 24.39 7.07
C GLY A 346 -5.90 22.95 6.81
N HIS A 347 -6.83 22.04 7.02
CA HIS A 347 -6.63 20.62 6.79
C HIS A 347 -7.87 20.06 6.12
N LEU A 348 -7.70 19.27 5.07
CA LEU A 348 -8.83 18.76 4.31
C LEU A 348 -8.75 17.26 4.12
N VAL A 349 -9.84 16.60 4.51
CA VAL A 349 -10.03 15.16 4.34
C VAL A 349 -11.30 14.95 3.55
N ILE A 350 -11.25 14.08 2.55
CA ILE A 350 -12.37 13.76 1.68
C ILE A 350 -12.46 12.25 1.51
N ILE A 351 -13.66 11.71 1.66
CA ILE A 351 -13.94 10.28 1.54
C ILE A 351 -15.08 10.09 0.54
N SER A 352 -14.90 9.18 -0.41
CA SER A 352 -15.95 8.75 -1.34
C SER A 352 -17.10 8.05 -0.61
N GLN A 353 -18.31 8.14 -1.15
CA GLN A 353 -19.50 7.51 -0.57
C GLN A 353 -19.36 5.99 -0.36
N ASP A 354 -18.58 5.32 -1.22
CA ASP A 354 -18.33 3.88 -1.10
C ASP A 354 -17.13 3.53 -0.20
N LEU A 355 -16.54 4.54 0.44
CA LEU A 355 -15.47 4.46 1.44
C LEU A 355 -14.10 4.01 0.89
N LYS A 356 -13.96 3.87 -0.44
CA LYS A 356 -12.74 3.35 -1.07
C LYS A 356 -11.70 4.43 -1.31
N GLU A 357 -12.14 5.56 -1.83
CA GLU A 357 -11.27 6.70 -2.08
C GLU A 357 -11.16 7.58 -0.84
N PHE A 358 -9.92 7.89 -0.49
CA PHE A 358 -9.53 8.77 0.60
C PHE A 358 -8.55 9.81 0.05
N VAL A 359 -8.90 11.08 0.19
CA VAL A 359 -8.06 12.21 -0.22
C VAL A 359 -7.74 13.01 1.02
N HIS A 360 -6.45 13.22 1.25
CA HIS A 360 -5.92 14.07 2.29
C HIS A 360 -5.12 15.17 1.60
N SER A 361 -5.57 16.41 1.78
CA SER A 361 -5.04 17.58 1.09
C SER A 361 -4.70 18.70 2.07
N HIS A 362 -3.68 19.47 1.73
CA HIS A 362 -3.26 20.68 2.43
C HIS A 362 -3.50 21.90 1.58
N PRO A 363 -3.66 23.06 2.25
CA PRO A 363 -3.77 24.29 1.52
C PRO A 363 -2.46 24.60 0.81
N LEU A 364 -2.55 25.35 -0.28
CA LEU A 364 -1.39 25.99 -0.88
C LEU A 364 -0.63 26.80 0.19
N GLU A 365 0.68 26.61 0.34
CA GLU A 365 1.45 27.41 1.31
C GLU A 365 1.83 28.79 0.74
N GLU A 366 1.63 28.98 -0.57
CA GLU A 366 1.81 30.26 -1.28
C GLU A 366 0.47 30.84 -1.76
N GLY A 367 0.43 32.13 -2.07
CA GLY A 367 -0.77 32.78 -2.61
C GLY A 367 -1.84 33.07 -1.54
N PRO A 368 -3.15 33.01 -1.87
CA PRO A 368 -4.23 33.39 -0.94
C PRO A 368 -4.20 32.65 0.40
N SER A 369 -3.76 31.39 0.39
CA SER A 369 -3.65 30.52 1.56
C SER A 369 -2.42 30.79 2.44
N ALA A 370 -1.42 31.53 1.94
CA ALA A 370 -0.30 32.03 2.74
C ALA A 370 -0.74 33.10 3.76
N SER A 371 -1.94 33.64 3.58
CA SER A 371 -2.57 34.56 4.53
C SER A 371 -3.32 33.78 5.61
N LYS A 372 -3.50 34.41 6.79
CA LYS A 372 -4.29 33.86 7.90
C LYS A 372 -5.81 33.88 7.63
N GLY A 373 -6.23 33.63 6.39
CA GLY A 373 -7.60 33.77 5.89
C GLY A 373 -7.88 35.11 5.19
N PRO A 374 -9.10 35.30 4.65
CA PRO A 374 -10.28 34.44 4.84
C PRO A 374 -10.38 33.29 3.85
N ARG A 375 -9.56 33.31 2.79
CA ARG A 375 -9.61 32.35 1.70
C ARG A 375 -8.50 31.31 1.88
N ILE A 376 -8.91 30.05 2.00
CA ILE A 376 -8.00 28.90 2.05
C ILE A 376 -8.32 28.00 0.85
N VAL A 377 -7.30 27.71 0.06
CA VAL A 377 -7.35 27.01 -1.22
C VAL A 377 -6.55 25.71 -1.10
N PHE A 378 -7.19 24.60 -1.48
CA PHE A 378 -6.62 23.25 -1.50
C PHE A 378 -6.59 22.73 -2.93
N HIS A 379 -5.61 21.88 -3.23
CA HIS A 379 -5.63 21.04 -4.44
C HIS A 379 -6.02 19.61 -4.10
N ALA A 380 -6.92 19.03 -4.88
CA ALA A 380 -7.33 17.65 -4.72
C ALA A 380 -7.32 16.92 -6.06
N HIS A 381 -7.01 15.64 -6.03
CA HIS A 381 -7.17 14.74 -7.17
C HIS A 381 -8.14 13.64 -6.77
N PHE A 382 -9.11 13.36 -7.64
CA PHE A 382 -10.16 12.36 -7.39
C PHE A 382 -9.95 11.15 -8.31
N PRO A 383 -9.60 9.96 -7.78
CA PRO A 383 -9.35 8.77 -8.62
C PRO A 383 -10.59 8.21 -9.33
N ALA A 384 -11.79 8.63 -8.92
CA ALA A 384 -13.04 8.09 -9.45
C ALA A 384 -14.15 9.13 -9.42
N ALA A 385 -15.15 8.93 -10.28
CA ALA A 385 -16.39 9.68 -10.25
C ALA A 385 -17.29 9.18 -9.11
N GLY A 386 -18.15 10.06 -8.61
CA GLY A 386 -19.18 9.74 -7.61
C GLY A 386 -19.35 10.81 -6.56
N PHE A 387 -20.13 10.49 -5.52
CA PHE A 387 -20.32 11.36 -4.38
C PHE A 387 -19.15 11.28 -3.41
N TYR A 388 -18.73 12.43 -2.94
CA TYR A 388 -17.71 12.58 -1.92
C TYR A 388 -18.24 13.43 -0.77
N LYS A 389 -17.76 13.12 0.43
CA LYS A 389 -17.91 13.98 1.60
C LYS A 389 -16.55 14.40 2.10
N GLY A 390 -16.36 15.70 2.27
CA GLY A 390 -15.17 16.30 2.84
C GLY A 390 -15.43 16.98 4.19
N TRP A 391 -14.36 17.16 4.95
CA TRP A 391 -14.31 17.90 6.20
C TRP A 391 -13.12 18.86 6.17
N GLY A 392 -13.40 20.15 5.97
CA GLY A 392 -12.39 21.20 6.09
C GLY A 392 -12.22 21.60 7.55
N GLN A 393 -11.00 21.53 8.07
CA GLN A 393 -10.67 21.89 9.45
C GLN A 393 -9.81 23.15 9.49
N PHE A 394 -10.23 24.13 10.28
CA PHE A 394 -9.56 25.42 10.43
C PHE A 394 -9.44 25.76 11.91
N GLN A 395 -8.36 26.40 12.34
CA GLN A 395 -8.21 26.82 13.73
C GLN A 395 -8.36 28.33 13.87
N HIS A 396 -9.22 28.75 14.79
CA HIS A 396 -9.43 30.15 15.14
C HIS A 396 -9.49 30.30 16.66
N LYS A 397 -8.57 31.09 17.23
CA LYS A 397 -8.50 31.39 18.67
C LYS A 397 -8.45 30.13 19.53
N GLY A 398 -7.58 29.19 19.16
CA GLY A 398 -7.36 27.91 19.84
C GLY A 398 -8.49 26.89 19.68
N ARG A 399 -9.49 27.15 18.81
CA ARG A 399 -10.61 26.24 18.56
C ARG A 399 -10.60 25.74 17.12
N ILE A 400 -10.75 24.43 16.96
CA ILE A 400 -10.86 23.77 15.66
C ILE A 400 -12.32 23.87 15.19
N ILE A 401 -12.52 24.38 13.99
CA ILE A 401 -13.78 24.48 13.27
C ILE A 401 -13.74 23.39 12.21
N THR A 402 -14.68 22.44 12.26
CA THR A 402 -14.76 21.35 11.25
C THR A 402 -16.02 21.51 10.42
N VAL A 403 -15.84 21.75 9.11
CA VAL A 403 -16.92 22.07 8.18
C VAL A 403 -17.14 20.89 7.23
N PRO A 404 -18.24 20.14 7.37
CA PRO A 404 -18.55 19.06 6.44
C PRO A 404 -19.12 19.63 5.14
N PHE A 405 -18.83 19.02 4.01
CA PHE A 405 -19.41 19.36 2.71
C PHE A 405 -19.50 18.13 1.81
N THR A 406 -20.51 18.08 0.96
CA THR A 406 -20.81 16.96 0.07
C THR A 406 -20.94 17.49 -1.34
N PHE A 407 -20.28 16.82 -2.29
CA PHE A 407 -20.22 17.22 -3.68
C PHE A 407 -20.17 15.98 -4.58
N ASP A 408 -20.39 16.20 -5.87
CA ASP A 408 -20.33 15.18 -6.90
C ASP A 408 -19.09 15.41 -7.76
N VAL A 409 -18.40 14.32 -8.11
CA VAL A 409 -17.26 14.32 -9.03
C VAL A 409 -17.70 13.60 -10.30
N ALA A 410 -17.64 14.30 -11.42
CA ALA A 410 -18.01 13.75 -12.72
C ALA A 410 -16.93 12.81 -13.26
N GLN A 411 -17.33 11.88 -14.13
CA GLN A 411 -16.37 11.10 -14.91
C GLN A 411 -15.63 12.02 -15.87
N ALA A 412 -14.31 11.83 -16.02
CA ALA A 412 -13.58 12.46 -17.11
C ALA A 412 -14.20 12.06 -18.44
N ASP A 413 -14.54 13.04 -19.26
CA ASP A 413 -14.94 12.77 -20.64
C ASP A 413 -13.77 12.02 -21.31
N ALA A 414 -14.07 10.87 -21.91
CA ALA A 414 -13.08 10.15 -22.70
C ALA A 414 -12.60 11.10 -23.79
N ALA A 415 -11.39 11.63 -23.66
CA ALA A 415 -10.81 12.54 -24.63
C ALA A 415 -10.95 11.89 -26.01
N GLY A 416 -11.76 12.51 -26.87
CA GLY A 416 -12.02 12.04 -28.22
C GLY A 416 -10.70 11.94 -28.97
N THR A 417 -10.19 10.73 -29.15
CA THR A 417 -9.20 10.43 -30.17
C THR A 417 -9.91 10.48 -31.52
N GLY A 418 -10.22 11.69 -31.96
CA GLY A 418 -10.86 12.01 -33.22
C GLY A 418 -10.15 13.21 -33.83
N GLY A 419 -8.91 13.00 -34.28
CA GLY A 419 -8.24 13.97 -35.14
C GLY A 419 -8.99 14.04 -36.47
N GLU A 420 -9.91 14.99 -36.62
CA GLU A 420 -10.39 15.41 -37.92
C GLU A 420 -9.28 16.21 -38.62
N SER A 421 -8.46 15.51 -39.40
CA SER A 421 -7.69 16.12 -40.48
C SER A 421 -8.64 16.45 -41.64
N GLY A 422 -9.42 17.53 -41.49
CA GLY A 422 -10.19 18.12 -42.57
C GLY A 422 -9.29 18.96 -43.48
N HIS A 423 -8.64 18.32 -44.45
CA HIS A 423 -8.02 19.04 -45.58
C HIS A 423 -9.10 19.57 -46.51
N GLY A 424 -9.58 20.78 -46.24
CA GLY A 424 -10.35 21.59 -47.18
C GLY A 424 -9.41 22.21 -48.23
N HIS A 425 -9.32 21.60 -49.41
CA HIS A 425 -8.78 22.29 -50.60
C HIS A 425 -9.79 23.33 -51.07
N GLY A 426 -9.55 24.59 -50.69
CA GLY A 426 -10.22 25.75 -51.27
C GLY A 426 -9.61 26.09 -52.63
N SER A 427 -10.27 25.67 -53.70
CA SER A 427 -10.10 26.25 -55.03
C SER A 427 -10.76 27.64 -55.04
N LYS A 428 -9.99 28.67 -55.38
CA LYS A 428 -10.50 30.02 -55.71
C LYS A 428 -10.19 30.30 -57.19
N PRO A 429 -10.92 31.24 -57.79
CA PRO A 429 -11.77 31.05 -58.98
C PRO A 429 -11.05 30.80 -60.29
#